data_AF-W7DM96-F1
#
_entry.id   AF-W7DM96-F1
#
_cell.length_a   1.000
_cell.length_b   1.000
_cell.length_c   1.000
_cell.angle_alpha   90.00
_cell.angle_beta   90.00
_cell.angle_gamma   90.00
#
_symmetry.space_group_name_H-M   'P 1'
#
loop_
_entity.id
_entity.type
_entity.pdbx_description
1 polymer ?
#
loop_
_entity_poly.entity_id
_entity_poly.type
_entity_poly.pdbx_seq_one_letter_code
_entity_poly.pdbx_strand_id
1 'polypeptide(L)' 'MNWYEVIKNYYKAGYYSYENVLRFVQLKKITTEQADEIVSSKNEAG' A
#
# COMPACT_ATOMS: atom_id res chain seq x y z
N MET A 1 -4.57 1.12 -15.24
CA MET A 1 -4.99 0.68 -13.88
C MET A 1 -4.06 1.33 -12.88
N ASN A 2 -4.58 2.10 -11.92
CA ASN A 2 -3.75 2.77 -10.92
C ASN A 2 -3.53 1.84 -9.72
N TRP A 3 -2.44 1.06 -9.73
CA TRP A 3 -2.14 0.09 -8.69
C TRP A 3 -1.99 0.74 -7.32
N TYR A 4 -1.43 1.93 -7.26
CA TYR A 4 -1.24 2.66 -6.02
C TYR A 4 -2.59 2.94 -5.30
N GLU A 5 -3.59 3.49 -5.99
CA GLU A 5 -4.90 3.77 -5.39
C GLU A 5 -5.63 2.48 -4.98
N VAL A 6 -5.52 1.42 -5.79
CA VAL A 6 -6.10 0.12 -5.46
C VAL A 6 -5.46 -0.42 -4.18
N ILE A 7 -4.14 -0.51 -4.12
CA ILE A 7 -3.43 -1.07 -2.95
C ILE A 7 -3.69 -0.21 -1.71
N LYS A 8 -3.73 1.13 -1.84
CA LYS A 8 -4.06 2.07 -0.74
C LYS A 8 -5.43 1.78 -0.14
N ASN A 9 -6.46 1.63 -0.99
CA ASN A 9 -7.83 1.35 -0.52
C ASN A 9 -7.93 -0.01 0.16
N TYR A 10 -7.32 -1.05 -0.41
CA TYR A 10 -7.35 -2.39 0.18
C TYR A 10 -6.54 -2.48 1.48
N TYR A 11 -5.43 -1.76 1.60
CA TYR A 11 -4.65 -1.65 2.83
C TYR A 11 -5.41 -0.92 3.93
N LYS A 12 -6.06 0.21 3.61
CA LYS A 12 -6.93 0.96 4.54
C LYS A 12 -8.12 0.13 5.00
N ALA A 13 -8.73 -0.65 4.12
CA ALA A 13 -9.83 -1.55 4.45
C ALA A 13 -9.38 -2.83 5.18
N GLY A 14 -8.09 -3.02 5.44
CA GLY A 14 -7.56 -4.16 6.21
C GLY A 14 -7.38 -5.45 5.41
N TYR A 15 -7.60 -5.44 4.09
CA TYR A 15 -7.39 -6.61 3.22
C TYR A 15 -5.90 -6.90 2.97
N TYR A 16 -5.06 -5.88 3.03
CA TYR A 16 -3.61 -6.01 2.87
C TYR A 16 -2.87 -5.71 4.17
N SER A 17 -1.89 -6.57 4.49
CA SER A 17 -0.85 -6.30 5.49
C SER A 17 0.30 -5.51 4.88
N TYR A 18 1.23 -5.05 5.72
CA TYR A 18 2.47 -4.42 5.29
C TYR A 18 3.25 -5.29 4.29
N GLU A 19 3.33 -6.59 4.54
CA GLU A 19 4.00 -7.57 3.68
C GLU A 19 3.35 -7.65 2.29
N ASN A 20 2.02 -7.56 2.22
CA ASN A 20 1.30 -7.53 0.95
C ASN A 20 1.65 -6.26 0.16
N VAL A 21 1.72 -5.09 0.81
CA VAL A 21 2.12 -3.83 0.16
C VAL A 21 3.55 -3.93 -0.39
N LEU A 22 4.49 -4.47 0.38
CA LEU A 22 5.88 -4.67 -0.08
C LEU A 22 5.99 -5.63 -1.27
N ARG A 23 5.13 -6.66 -1.35
CA ARG A 23 5.12 -7.57 -2.49
C ARG A 23 4.78 -6.85 -3.81
N PHE A 24 3.95 -5.81 -3.76
CA PHE A 24 3.65 -4.99 -4.94
C PHE A 24 4.84 -4.13 -5.38
N VAL A 25 5.76 -3.78 -4.48
CA VAL A 25 7.05 -3.15 -4.82
C VAL A 25 7.94 -4.13 -5.58
N GLN A 26 8.05 -5.37 -5.09
CA GLN A 26 8.84 -6.43 -5.77
C GLN A 26 8.30 -6.75 -7.17
N LEU A 27 6.97 -6.70 -7.34
CA LEU A 27 6.30 -6.87 -8.62
C LEU A 27 6.34 -5.63 -9.52
N LYS A 28 7.03 -4.56 -9.10
CA LYS A 28 7.16 -3.27 -9.79
C LYS A 28 5.80 -2.65 -10.14
N LYS A 29 4.77 -2.88 -9.31
CA LYS A 29 3.43 -2.29 -9.48
C LYS A 29 3.33 -0.91 -8.84
N ILE A 30 4.10 -0.69 -7.78
CA ILE A 30 4.27 0.58 -7.08
C ILE A 30 5.74 0.78 -6.73
N THR A 31 6.13 2.02 -6.42
CA THR A 31 7.46 2.32 -5.90
C THR A 31 7.53 2.08 -4.40
N THR A 32 8.76 2.00 -3.87
CA THR A 32 8.98 1.93 -2.41
C THR A 32 8.41 3.16 -1.69
N GLU A 33 8.50 4.34 -2.30
CA GLU A 33 7.97 5.60 -1.77
C GLU A 33 6.43 5.56 -1.69
N GLN A 34 5.78 5.02 -2.71
CA GLN A 34 4.34 4.78 -2.72
C GLN A 34 3.90 3.76 -1.66
N ALA A 35 4.69 2.70 -1.45
CA ALA A 35 4.43 1.73 -0.39
C ALA A 35 4.54 2.36 1.01
N ASP A 36 5.57 3.18 1.24
CA ASP A 36 5.75 3.92 2.49
C ASP A 36 4.55 4.83 2.77
N GLU A 37 4.11 5.59 1.76
CA GLU A 37 2.96 6.48 1.91
C GLU A 37 1.66 5.71 2.22
N ILE A 38 1.44 4.54 1.59
CA ILE A 38 0.28 3.67 1.87
C ILE A 38 0.30 3.20 3.33
N VAL A 39 1.47 2.81 3.81
CA VAL A 39 1.64 2.26 5.16
C VAL A 39 1.49 3.36 6.21
N SER A 40 2.10 4.53 5.97
CA SER A 40 2.00 5.72 6.81
C SER A 40 0.57 6.28 6.86
N SER A 41 -0.18 6.21 5.75
CA SER A 41 -1.59 6.67 5.66
C SER A 41 -2.56 5.93 6.58
N LYS A 42 -2.18 4.80 7.19
CA LYS A 42 -3.03 4.05 8.14
C LYS A 42 -2.78 4.49 9.59
N ASN A 43 -1.61 5.05 9.90
CA ASN A 43 -1.24 5.46 11.25
C ASN A 43 -1.79 6.84 11.64
N GLU A 44 -2.23 7.68 10.68
CA GLU A 44 -2.87 8.98 10.97
C GLU A 44 -4.38 8.89 11.29
N ALA A 45 -4.98 7.69 11.23
CA ALA A 45 -6.39 7.47 11.55
C ALA A 45 -6.63 6.85 12.95
N GLY A 46 -5.60 6.81 13.79
CA GLY A 46 -5.64 6.27 15.16
C GLY A 46 -5.41 7.32 16.23
#